data_AF-A0A917AXS0-F1
#
_entry.id   AF-A0A917AXS0-F1
#
_cell.length_a   1.000
_cell.length_b   1.000
_cell.length_c   1.000
_cell.angle_alpha   90.00
_cell.angle_beta   90.00
_cell.angle_gamma   90.00
#
_symmetry.space_group_name_H-M   'P 1'
#
loop_
_entity.id
_entity.type
_entity.pdbx_description
1 polymer ?
#
loop_
_entity_poly.entity_id
_entity_poly.type
_entity_poly.pdbx_seq_one_letter_code
_entity_poly.pdbx_strand_id
1 'polypeptide(L)'
;MGLLSHDWIVLLVTLFGTLFLIGELLVNMRGLFGVLGLGFISVYFYSFLTPDMFALMMFVYILGLTLIIIDGKVVNDGTLATIGATAMIIAVGFSAPNWVSGLYAVIGVLIGGASSLMFLKVFKRREMWTKIALVDQLSSEMGYNSMKESYADLVNKTGKALTDMRPVGTIQIDEEEYSAVSNGQWIYKGDELRVVSVDGTRILVKKTSKPTEE
;
A
#
# COMPACT_ATOMS: atom_id res chain seq x y z
N MET A 1 26.05 28.32 25.37
CA MET A 1 26.44 28.42 23.94
C MET A 1 27.75 27.67 23.76
N GLY A 2 27.93 26.87 22.71
CA GLY A 2 29.18 26.12 22.46
C GLY A 2 29.03 24.84 21.64
N LEU A 3 27.93 24.09 21.79
CA LEU A 3 27.69 22.82 21.07
C LEU A 3 27.60 22.93 19.54
N LEU A 4 27.53 24.13 18.99
CA LEU A 4 27.45 24.42 17.55
C LEU A 4 28.49 25.47 17.12
N SER A 5 29.63 25.57 17.83
CA SER A 5 30.72 26.51 17.50
C SER A 5 31.51 26.14 16.23
N HIS A 6 31.15 25.04 15.56
CA HIS A 6 31.77 24.57 14.32
C HIS A 6 30.66 24.16 13.35
N ASP A 7 30.69 24.70 12.13
CA ASP A 7 29.60 24.56 11.16
C ASP A 7 29.35 23.09 10.72
N TRP A 8 30.33 22.19 10.87
CA TRP A 8 30.13 20.75 10.61
C TRP A 8 29.15 20.08 11.59
N ILE A 9 28.97 20.62 12.80
CA ILE A 9 28.01 20.08 13.76
C ILE A 9 26.58 20.45 13.32
N VAL A 10 26.40 21.57 12.61
CA VAL A 10 25.10 21.95 12.01
C VAL A 10 24.63 20.88 11.04
N LEU A 11 25.51 20.41 10.15
CA LEU A 11 25.22 19.31 9.22
C LEU A 11 24.74 18.08 9.96
N LEU A 12 25.41 17.67 11.05
CA LEU A 12 25.01 16.49 11.81
C LEU A 12 23.63 16.65 12.47
N VAL A 13 23.33 17.80 13.06
CA VAL A 13 22.04 18.06 13.71
C VAL A 13 20.89 18.06 12.69
N THR A 14 21.05 18.72 11.55
CA THR A 14 19.98 18.74 10.52
C THR A 14 19.88 17.41 9.75
N LEU A 15 20.98 16.68 9.61
CA LEU A 15 21.01 15.30 9.09
C LEU A 15 20.24 14.36 10.01
N PHE A 16 20.60 14.25 11.29
CA PHE A 16 19.90 13.34 12.21
C PHE A 16 18.43 13.75 12.41
N GLY A 17 18.15 15.05 12.50
CA GLY A 17 16.77 15.57 12.51
C GLY A 17 15.95 15.09 11.33
N THR A 18 16.41 15.37 10.10
CA THR A 18 15.69 15.01 8.88
C THR A 18 15.64 13.49 8.66
N LEU A 19 16.72 12.77 8.99
CA LEU A 19 16.83 11.31 8.91
C LEU A 19 15.76 10.60 9.75
N PHE A 20 15.60 10.99 11.02
CA PHE A 20 14.58 10.39 11.87
C PHE A 20 13.16 10.82 11.48
N LEU A 21 12.96 12.10 11.10
CA LEU A 21 11.65 12.59 10.68
C LEU A 21 11.13 11.86 9.43
N ILE A 22 11.88 11.87 8.33
CA ILE A 22 11.49 11.15 7.10
C ILE A 22 11.49 9.63 7.36
N GLY A 23 12.37 9.14 8.23
CA GLY A 23 12.38 7.75 8.71
C GLY A 23 11.05 7.29 9.30
N GLU A 24 10.40 8.08 10.16
CA GLU A 24 9.07 7.80 10.72
C GLU A 24 7.94 7.87 9.67
N LEU A 25 8.15 8.58 8.55
CA LEU A 25 7.20 8.59 7.45
C LEU A 25 7.27 7.29 6.65
N LEU A 26 8.49 6.80 6.42
CA LEU A 26 8.79 5.58 5.66
C LEU A 26 8.57 4.28 6.46
N VAL A 27 8.77 4.33 7.78
CA VAL A 27 8.78 3.17 8.70
C VAL A 27 7.96 3.50 9.94
N ASN A 28 7.10 2.56 10.36
CA ASN A 28 6.23 2.76 11.52
C ASN A 28 6.96 2.47 12.85
N MET A 29 7.74 3.44 13.35
CA MET A 29 8.48 3.34 14.62
C MET A 29 7.67 3.85 15.84
N ARG A 30 6.33 3.86 15.72
CA ARG A 30 5.38 4.30 16.76
C ARG A 30 5.61 5.75 17.24
N GLY A 31 6.18 6.61 16.39
CA GLY A 31 6.47 8.02 16.70
C GLY A 31 7.83 8.27 17.37
N LEU A 32 8.61 7.23 17.68
CA LEU A 32 9.91 7.39 18.36
C LEU A 32 10.91 8.20 17.51
N PHE A 33 11.00 7.91 16.21
CA PHE A 33 11.87 8.66 15.31
C PHE A 33 11.28 10.06 15.04
N GLY A 34 9.95 10.18 15.01
CA GLY A 34 9.27 11.49 14.95
C GLY A 34 9.68 12.42 16.10
N VAL A 35 9.65 11.95 17.35
CA VAL A 35 10.03 12.74 18.53
C VAL A 35 11.53 13.05 18.55
N LEU A 36 12.39 12.07 18.27
CA LEU A 36 13.84 12.29 18.20
C LEU A 36 14.21 13.33 17.14
N GLY A 37 13.65 13.20 15.94
CA GLY A 37 13.93 14.10 14.83
C GLY A 37 13.40 15.51 15.04
N LEU A 38 12.19 15.67 15.61
CA LEU A 38 11.70 16.98 16.07
C LEU A 38 12.64 17.58 17.14
N GLY A 39 13.18 16.76 18.04
CA GLY A 39 14.16 17.20 19.04
C GLY A 39 15.41 17.84 18.42
N PHE A 40 16.05 17.16 17.47
CA PHE A 40 17.23 17.69 16.75
C PHE A 40 16.91 19.00 16.00
N ILE A 41 15.79 19.07 15.27
CA ILE A 41 15.41 20.29 14.53
C ILE A 41 15.03 21.43 15.49
N SER A 42 14.39 21.14 16.61
CA SER A 42 14.11 22.13 17.66
C SER A 42 15.39 22.69 18.25
N VAL A 43 16.40 21.84 18.52
CA VAL A 43 17.73 22.27 18.99
C VAL A 43 18.45 23.12 17.93
N TYR A 44 18.34 22.78 16.65
CA TYR A 44 18.88 23.60 15.56
C TYR A 44 18.26 25.01 15.55
N PHE A 45 16.93 25.11 15.43
CA PHE A 45 16.25 26.41 15.37
C PHE A 45 16.46 27.23 16.65
N TYR A 46 16.38 26.61 17.84
CA TYR A 46 16.60 27.30 19.12
C TYR A 46 18.03 27.83 19.30
N SER A 47 19.01 27.24 18.61
CA SER A 47 20.41 27.66 18.72
C SER A 47 20.77 28.87 17.85
N PHE A 48 19.94 29.21 16.86
CA PHE A 48 20.26 30.22 15.85
C PHE A 48 19.17 31.29 15.61
N LEU A 49 17.91 31.01 15.96
CA LEU A 49 16.80 31.95 15.81
C LEU A 49 16.45 32.65 17.12
N THR A 50 15.90 33.86 17.00
CA THR A 50 15.17 34.52 18.08
C THR A 50 13.81 33.84 18.32
N PRO A 51 13.18 33.99 19.50
CA PRO A 51 11.95 33.26 19.84
C PRO A 51 10.75 33.51 18.91
N ASP A 52 10.69 34.69 18.29
CA ASP A 52 9.69 35.08 17.29
C ASP A 52 9.91 34.35 15.95
N MET A 53 11.14 34.37 15.42
CA MET A 53 11.49 33.65 14.20
C MET A 53 11.43 32.12 14.38
N PHE A 54 11.75 31.63 15.58
CA PHE A 54 11.68 30.20 15.93
C PHE A 54 10.31 29.61 15.62
N ALA A 55 9.23 30.25 16.08
CA ALA A 55 7.87 29.77 15.85
C ALA A 55 7.50 29.73 14.36
N LEU A 56 7.91 30.74 13.59
CA LEU A 56 7.68 30.83 12.15
C LEU A 56 8.42 29.74 11.36
N MET A 57 9.73 29.58 11.59
CA MET A 57 10.55 28.61 10.85
C MET A 57 10.21 27.16 11.24
N MET A 58 9.91 26.90 12.52
CA MET A 58 9.41 25.60 12.97
C MET A 58 8.06 25.28 12.31
N PHE A 59 7.15 26.26 12.19
CA PHE A 59 5.89 26.09 11.47
C PHE A 59 6.10 25.80 9.97
N VAL A 60 6.95 26.54 9.26
CA VAL A 60 7.24 26.30 7.84
C VAL A 60 7.85 24.90 7.62
N TYR A 61 8.73 24.46 8.52
CA TYR A 61 9.35 23.13 8.45
C TYR A 61 8.33 21.99 8.74
N ILE A 62 7.45 22.16 9.74
CA ILE A 62 6.35 21.22 10.01
C ILE A 62 5.33 21.20 8.86
N LEU A 63 5.05 22.35 8.25
CA LEU A 63 4.19 22.44 7.07
C LEU A 63 4.82 21.68 5.90
N GLY A 64 6.12 21.85 5.65
CA GLY A 64 6.85 21.11 4.61
C GLY A 64 6.80 19.59 4.80
N LEU A 65 7.04 19.10 6.03
CA LEU A 65 6.83 17.69 6.40
C LEU A 65 5.38 17.24 6.17
N THR A 66 4.41 18.09 6.50
CA THR A 66 2.97 17.81 6.34
C THR A 66 2.58 17.69 4.87
N LEU A 67 3.16 18.51 3.98
CA LEU A 67 2.97 18.39 2.53
C LEU A 67 3.56 17.07 1.99
N ILE A 68 4.74 16.65 2.46
CA ILE A 68 5.32 15.32 2.14
C ILE A 68 4.42 14.18 2.64
N ILE A 69 3.84 14.31 3.84
CA ILE A 69 2.88 13.34 4.38
C ILE A 69 1.61 13.28 3.54
N ILE A 70 1.08 14.41 3.06
CA ILE A 70 -0.12 14.46 2.22
C ILE A 70 0.16 13.88 0.83
N ASP A 71 1.30 14.22 0.22
CA ASP A 71 1.73 13.71 -1.09
C ASP A 71 1.71 12.19 -1.12
N GLY A 72 2.53 11.55 -0.27
CA GLY A 72 2.64 10.09 -0.17
C GLY A 72 1.41 9.38 0.42
N LYS A 73 0.32 10.12 0.71
CA LYS A 73 -0.94 9.58 1.24
C LYS A 73 -2.14 9.79 0.32
N VAL A 74 -2.12 10.79 -0.56
CA VAL A 74 -3.32 11.25 -1.29
C VAL A 74 -3.04 11.47 -2.76
N VAL A 75 -1.85 11.98 -3.11
CA VAL A 75 -1.56 12.44 -4.48
C VAL A 75 -0.57 11.51 -5.19
N ASN A 76 0.47 11.04 -4.49
CA ASN A 76 1.43 10.02 -4.94
C ASN A 76 2.14 10.37 -6.28
N ASP A 77 2.29 11.67 -6.56
CA ASP A 77 2.89 12.26 -7.76
C ASP A 77 4.24 12.94 -7.47
N GLY A 78 4.59 13.13 -6.18
CA GLY A 78 5.84 13.76 -5.76
C GLY A 78 5.85 15.28 -5.82
N THR A 79 4.81 15.91 -6.36
CA THR A 79 4.70 17.37 -6.52
C THR A 79 4.59 18.10 -5.18
N LEU A 80 3.71 17.66 -4.28
CA LEU A 80 3.59 18.21 -2.93
C LEU A 80 4.78 17.81 -2.04
N ALA A 81 5.39 16.65 -2.29
CA ALA A 81 6.62 16.25 -1.61
C ALA A 81 7.81 17.15 -2.00
N THR A 82 7.92 17.54 -3.27
CA THR A 82 8.96 18.45 -3.77
C THR A 82 8.78 19.87 -3.21
N ILE A 83 7.54 20.36 -3.16
CA ILE A 83 7.22 21.65 -2.51
C ILE A 83 7.56 21.59 -1.02
N GLY A 84 7.17 20.51 -0.32
CA GLY A 84 7.44 20.33 1.10
C GLY A 84 8.93 20.25 1.43
N ALA A 85 9.72 19.50 0.66
CA ALA A 85 11.17 19.43 0.79
C ALA A 85 11.84 20.79 0.51
N THR A 86 11.34 21.54 -0.47
CA THR A 86 11.83 22.90 -0.76
C THR A 86 11.53 23.86 0.40
N ALA A 87 10.33 23.80 1.00
CA ALA A 87 9.97 24.58 2.17
C ALA A 87 10.85 24.23 3.40
N MET A 88 11.18 22.95 3.60
CA MET A 88 12.13 22.52 4.63
C MET A 88 13.54 23.08 4.38
N ILE A 89 14.04 22.99 3.14
CA ILE A 89 15.36 23.54 2.73
C ILE A 89 15.43 25.05 2.98
N ILE A 90 14.37 25.79 2.61
CA ILE A 90 14.26 27.24 2.86
C ILE A 90 14.28 27.52 4.37
N ALA A 91 13.42 26.87 5.16
CA ALA A 91 13.33 27.08 6.60
C ALA A 91 14.68 26.82 7.29
N VAL A 92 15.35 25.72 6.97
CA VAL A 92 16.65 25.38 7.57
C VAL A 92 17.73 26.34 7.10
N GLY A 93 17.83 26.64 5.80
CA GLY A 93 18.86 27.50 5.23
C GLY A 93 18.79 28.96 5.69
N PHE A 94 17.59 29.56 5.71
CA PHE A 94 17.38 30.94 6.19
C PHE A 94 17.51 31.09 7.72
N SER A 95 17.50 29.98 8.47
CA SER A 95 17.69 30.01 9.93
C SER A 95 19.17 29.96 10.36
N ALA A 96 20.11 29.82 9.43
CA ALA A 96 21.52 29.77 9.75
C ALA A 96 22.12 31.17 9.97
N PRO A 97 23.06 31.34 10.92
CA PRO A 97 23.65 32.65 11.23
C PRO A 97 24.64 33.14 10.17
N ASN A 98 25.08 32.26 9.26
CA ASN A 98 26.01 32.56 8.19
C ASN A 98 25.81 31.60 7.00
N TRP A 99 26.31 31.97 5.82
CA TRP A 99 26.13 31.20 4.57
C TRP A 99 26.77 29.80 4.59
N VAL A 100 27.87 29.62 5.33
CA VAL A 100 28.58 28.33 5.46
C VAL A 100 27.77 27.38 6.32
N SER A 101 27.34 27.81 7.52
CA SER A 101 26.36 27.09 8.34
C SER A 101 25.09 26.76 7.56
N GLY A 102 24.56 27.68 6.76
CA GLY A 102 23.36 27.45 5.94
C GLY A 102 23.55 26.37 4.89
N LEU A 103 24.70 26.37 4.20
CA LEU A 103 25.07 25.33 3.25
C LEU A 103 25.22 23.95 3.94
N TYR A 104 25.91 23.89 5.08
CA TYR A 104 26.01 22.66 5.88
C TYR A 104 24.64 22.17 6.35
N ALA A 105 23.75 23.08 6.76
CA ALA A 105 22.41 22.77 7.21
C ALA A 105 21.55 22.14 6.09
N VAL A 106 21.59 22.71 4.88
CA VAL A 106 20.91 22.19 3.68
C VAL A 106 21.50 20.87 3.20
N ILE A 107 22.83 20.72 3.20
CA ILE A 107 23.50 19.45 2.91
C ILE A 107 23.06 18.36 3.91
N GLY A 108 22.95 18.69 5.20
CA GLY A 108 22.44 17.79 6.22
C GLY A 108 20.99 17.35 5.94
N VAL A 109 20.09 18.27 5.57
CA VAL A 109 18.71 17.94 5.17
C VAL A 109 18.69 16.96 3.98
N LEU A 110 19.47 17.24 2.93
CA LEU A 110 19.53 16.39 1.73
C LEU A 110 20.10 14.99 2.04
N ILE A 111 21.21 14.91 2.76
CA ILE A 111 21.85 13.64 3.14
C ILE A 111 20.96 12.85 4.11
N GLY A 112 20.34 13.51 5.10
CA GLY A 112 19.43 12.88 6.06
C GLY A 112 18.19 12.32 5.39
N GLY A 113 17.57 13.09 4.49
CA GLY A 113 16.45 12.66 3.66
C GLY A 113 16.80 11.44 2.80
N ALA A 114 17.90 11.50 2.04
CA ALA A 114 18.36 10.37 1.22
C ALA A 114 18.72 9.13 2.06
N SER A 115 19.37 9.32 3.22
CA SER A 115 19.78 8.24 4.11
C SER A 115 18.60 7.54 4.78
N SER A 116 17.46 8.23 4.97
CA SER A 116 16.25 7.63 5.54
C SER A 116 15.70 6.45 4.72
N LEU A 117 15.98 6.42 3.41
CA LEU A 117 15.65 5.30 2.53
C LEU A 117 16.34 3.99 2.95
N MET A 118 17.45 4.04 3.68
CA MET A 118 18.12 2.85 4.21
C MET A 118 17.29 2.15 5.29
N PHE A 119 16.43 2.87 6.02
CA PHE A 119 15.55 2.26 7.02
C PHE A 119 14.52 1.30 6.38
N LEU A 120 14.14 1.50 5.12
CA LEU A 120 13.27 0.57 4.36
C LEU A 120 13.90 -0.81 4.14
N LYS A 121 15.23 -0.95 4.28
CA LYS A 121 15.93 -2.25 4.21
C LYS A 121 16.03 -2.96 5.55
N VAL A 122 15.83 -2.25 6.66
CA VAL A 122 16.09 -2.73 8.04
C VAL A 122 14.80 -2.97 8.82
N PHE A 123 13.78 -2.13 8.59
CA PHE A 123 12.54 -2.13 9.34
C PHE A 123 11.33 -2.35 8.44
N LYS A 124 10.19 -2.74 9.02
CA LYS A 124 8.94 -2.92 8.27
C LYS A 124 8.46 -1.58 7.70
N ARG A 125 8.35 -1.50 6.37
CA ARG A 125 7.75 -0.37 5.65
C ARG A 125 6.40 0.00 6.26
N ARG A 126 6.15 1.30 6.40
CA ARG A 126 4.85 1.82 6.83
C ARG A 126 3.81 1.57 5.73
N GLU A 127 2.78 0.79 6.04
CA GLU A 127 1.61 0.66 5.17
C GLU A 127 0.79 1.95 5.19
N MET A 128 1.13 2.86 4.27
CA MET A 128 0.34 4.06 4.03
C MET A 128 -0.86 3.69 3.14
N TRP A 129 -1.99 3.40 3.81
CA TRP A 129 -3.31 3.12 3.25
C TRP A 129 -3.56 1.76 2.56
N THR A 130 -3.37 0.65 3.29
CA THR A 130 -4.11 -0.61 3.06
C THR A 130 -5.64 -0.49 3.28
N LYS A 131 -6.17 0.74 3.51
CA LYS A 131 -7.59 1.04 3.74
C LYS A 131 -8.27 1.87 2.64
N ILE A 132 -7.58 2.22 1.55
CA ILE A 132 -8.20 2.76 0.32
C ILE A 132 -7.74 1.97 -0.93
N ALA A 133 -7.29 0.74 -0.72
CA ALA A 133 -7.74 -0.31 -1.63
C ALA A 133 -9.22 -0.58 -1.29
N LEU A 134 -10.07 -0.64 -2.32
CA LEU A 134 -11.47 -1.04 -2.14
C LEU A 134 -11.48 -2.51 -1.70
N VAL A 135 -11.95 -2.81 -0.48
CA VAL A 135 -11.95 -4.17 0.09
C VAL A 135 -13.12 -5.01 -0.45
N ASP A 136 -13.39 -4.90 -1.75
CA ASP A 136 -14.35 -5.72 -2.51
C ASP A 136 -13.66 -6.90 -3.23
N GLN A 137 -12.33 -6.93 -3.31
CA GLN A 137 -11.61 -8.03 -3.96
C GLN A 137 -11.40 -9.28 -3.08
N LEU A 138 -11.63 -9.19 -1.76
CA LEU A 138 -11.40 -10.31 -0.82
C LEU A 138 -12.63 -10.80 -0.05
N SER A 139 -13.84 -10.34 -0.39
CA SER A 139 -15.07 -10.99 0.09
C SER A 139 -15.35 -12.32 -0.61
N SER A 140 -14.69 -12.58 -1.75
CA SER A 140 -14.84 -13.80 -2.55
C SER A 140 -13.99 -14.97 -2.02
N GLU A 141 -12.71 -14.74 -1.72
CA GLU A 141 -11.77 -15.84 -1.37
C GLU A 141 -12.14 -16.60 -0.11
N MET A 142 -12.75 -15.94 0.88
CA MET A 142 -13.28 -16.57 2.10
C MET A 142 -14.44 -17.55 1.84
N GLY A 143 -15.17 -17.40 0.72
CA GLY A 143 -16.13 -18.40 0.25
C GLY A 143 -15.52 -19.39 -0.77
N TYR A 144 -14.52 -18.94 -1.54
CA TYR A 144 -13.95 -19.69 -2.67
C TYR A 144 -13.13 -20.91 -2.24
N ASN A 145 -12.38 -20.82 -1.13
CA ASN A 145 -11.57 -21.94 -0.66
C ASN A 145 -12.41 -23.05 0.01
N SER A 146 -13.47 -22.70 0.75
CA SER A 146 -14.45 -23.67 1.26
C SER A 146 -15.18 -24.39 0.12
N MET A 147 -15.46 -23.69 -0.98
CA MET A 147 -16.02 -24.30 -2.18
C MET A 147 -15.05 -25.27 -2.87
N LYS A 148 -13.76 -24.92 -3.04
CA LYS A 148 -12.80 -25.69 -3.86
C LYS A 148 -12.67 -27.19 -3.52
N GLU A 149 -12.79 -27.59 -2.25
CA GLU A 149 -12.78 -29.02 -1.90
C GLU A 149 -14.08 -29.73 -2.34
N SER A 150 -15.24 -29.07 -2.22
CA SER A 150 -16.55 -29.68 -2.49
C SER A 150 -16.84 -29.98 -3.96
N TYR A 151 -16.19 -29.31 -4.92
CA TYR A 151 -16.44 -29.56 -6.35
C TYR A 151 -15.79 -30.87 -6.84
N ALA A 152 -14.79 -31.42 -6.16
CA ALA A 152 -14.15 -32.69 -6.54
C ALA A 152 -15.16 -33.86 -6.50
N ASP A 153 -16.02 -33.89 -5.49
CA ASP A 153 -17.05 -34.92 -5.28
C ASP A 153 -18.23 -34.84 -6.26
N LEU A 154 -18.27 -33.81 -7.13
CA LEU A 154 -19.25 -33.72 -8.21
C LEU A 154 -18.86 -34.55 -9.44
N VAL A 155 -17.60 -34.97 -9.57
CA VAL A 155 -17.14 -35.78 -10.70
C VAL A 155 -17.89 -37.12 -10.74
N ASN A 156 -18.41 -37.49 -11.92
CA ASN A 156 -19.35 -38.59 -12.16
C ASN A 156 -20.79 -38.43 -11.66
N LYS A 157 -21.16 -37.40 -10.88
CA LYS A 157 -22.56 -37.16 -10.53
C LYS A 157 -23.40 -36.85 -11.78
N THR A 158 -24.66 -37.27 -11.74
CA THR A 158 -25.70 -36.93 -12.73
C THR A 158 -26.52 -35.74 -12.27
N GLY A 159 -26.95 -34.92 -13.22
CA GLY A 159 -27.75 -33.72 -12.96
C GLY A 159 -28.64 -33.37 -14.14
N LYS A 160 -29.24 -32.18 -14.10
CA LYS A 160 -30.21 -31.69 -15.08
C LYS A 160 -29.89 -30.26 -15.50
N ALA A 161 -30.02 -29.95 -16.79
CA ALA A 161 -29.83 -28.58 -17.27
C ALA A 161 -31.01 -27.66 -16.87
N LEU A 162 -30.74 -26.53 -16.22
CA LEU A 162 -31.73 -25.50 -15.87
C LEU A 162 -31.82 -24.39 -16.92
N THR A 163 -30.79 -24.23 -17.76
CA THR A 163 -30.78 -23.38 -18.96
C THR A 163 -30.30 -24.18 -20.16
N ASP A 164 -30.55 -23.68 -21.37
CA ASP A 164 -29.79 -24.14 -22.55
C ASP A 164 -28.30 -23.81 -22.34
N MET A 165 -27.40 -24.71 -22.76
CA MET A 165 -25.96 -24.58 -22.55
C MET A 165 -25.23 -24.33 -23.87
N ARG A 166 -24.64 -23.14 -24.05
CA ARG A 166 -24.06 -22.69 -25.33
C ARG A 166 -22.80 -21.81 -25.20
N PRO A 167 -21.63 -22.37 -24.82
CA PRO A 167 -21.42 -23.69 -24.19
C PRO A 167 -21.65 -23.64 -22.67
N VAL A 168 -21.75 -22.45 -22.08
CA VAL A 168 -22.00 -22.26 -20.65
C VAL A 168 -23.50 -22.33 -20.37
N GLY A 169 -23.89 -22.81 -19.19
CA GLY A 169 -25.24 -22.71 -18.65
C GLY A 169 -25.32 -23.20 -17.19
N THR A 170 -26.50 -23.09 -16.58
CA THR A 170 -26.74 -23.56 -15.21
C THR A 170 -27.25 -24.99 -15.21
N ILE A 171 -26.72 -25.81 -14.30
CA ILE A 171 -27.14 -27.19 -14.05
C ILE A 171 -27.57 -27.34 -12.59
N GLN A 172 -28.45 -28.31 -12.33
CA GLN A 172 -28.78 -28.78 -10.99
C GLN A 172 -28.14 -30.15 -10.77
N ILE A 173 -27.46 -30.36 -9.65
CA ILE A 173 -27.00 -31.68 -9.18
C ILE A 173 -27.43 -31.81 -7.72
N ASP A 174 -28.06 -32.95 -7.39
CA ASP A 174 -28.79 -33.12 -6.13
C ASP A 174 -29.81 -31.97 -5.94
N GLU A 175 -29.67 -31.12 -4.92
CA GLU A 175 -30.51 -29.91 -4.74
C GLU A 175 -29.81 -28.59 -5.08
N GLU A 176 -28.52 -28.58 -5.39
CA GLU A 176 -27.72 -27.36 -5.61
C GLU A 176 -27.61 -26.97 -7.11
N GLU A 177 -27.57 -25.66 -7.37
CA GLU A 177 -27.35 -25.09 -8.70
C GLU A 177 -25.87 -24.73 -8.92
N TYR A 178 -25.29 -25.20 -10.03
CA TYR A 178 -23.91 -24.95 -10.41
C TYR A 178 -23.80 -24.38 -11.83
N SER A 179 -22.79 -23.53 -12.06
CA SER A 179 -22.42 -23.10 -13.41
C SER A 179 -21.50 -24.14 -14.06
N ALA A 180 -21.81 -24.55 -15.29
CA ALA A 180 -21.06 -25.58 -15.99
C ALA A 180 -20.90 -25.27 -17.49
N VAL A 181 -19.94 -25.95 -18.10
CA VAL A 181 -19.61 -25.84 -19.52
C VAL A 181 -19.88 -27.18 -20.20
N SER A 182 -20.65 -27.18 -21.29
CA SER A 182 -20.85 -28.39 -22.09
C SER A 182 -19.59 -28.75 -22.88
N ASN A 183 -19.31 -30.05 -23.00
CA ASN A 183 -18.18 -30.55 -23.77
C ASN A 183 -18.47 -30.53 -25.30
N GLY A 184 -18.65 -29.33 -25.86
CA GLY A 184 -18.88 -29.09 -27.29
C GLY A 184 -20.27 -29.49 -27.82
N GLN A 185 -21.18 -29.97 -26.96
CA GLN A 185 -22.54 -30.37 -27.32
C GLN A 185 -23.56 -29.29 -26.93
N TRP A 186 -24.62 -29.14 -27.73
CA TRP A 186 -25.82 -28.44 -27.24
C TRP A 186 -26.48 -29.31 -26.17
N ILE A 187 -26.77 -28.71 -25.01
CA ILE A 187 -27.62 -29.31 -23.97
C ILE A 187 -28.80 -28.36 -23.78
N TYR A 188 -30.02 -28.88 -23.86
CA TYR A 188 -31.24 -28.09 -23.72
C TYR A 188 -31.73 -28.09 -22.28
N LYS A 189 -32.43 -27.03 -21.85
CA LYS A 189 -33.11 -26.98 -20.56
C LYS A 189 -33.99 -28.22 -20.38
N GLY A 190 -33.73 -28.98 -19.32
CA GLY A 190 -34.42 -30.21 -18.97
C GLY A 190 -33.66 -31.51 -19.27
N ASP A 191 -32.59 -31.47 -20.08
CA ASP A 191 -31.77 -32.64 -20.40
C ASP A 191 -31.05 -33.23 -19.17
N GLU A 192 -31.00 -34.57 -19.10
CA GLU A 192 -30.10 -35.30 -18.18
C GLU A 192 -28.64 -35.18 -18.65
N LEU A 193 -27.74 -34.95 -17.71
CA LEU A 193 -26.31 -34.75 -17.94
C LEU A 193 -25.46 -35.37 -16.83
N ARG A 194 -24.16 -35.51 -17.08
CA ARG A 194 -23.17 -36.03 -16.13
C ARG A 194 -21.90 -35.19 -16.15
N VAL A 195 -21.31 -35.00 -14.98
CA VAL A 195 -20.00 -34.33 -14.81
C VAL A 195 -18.89 -35.26 -15.31
N VAL A 196 -18.08 -34.73 -16.23
CA VAL A 196 -16.94 -35.42 -16.86
C VAL A 196 -15.63 -35.06 -16.16
N SER A 197 -15.41 -33.79 -15.86
CA SER A 197 -14.26 -33.28 -15.12
C SER A 197 -14.60 -31.99 -14.39
N VAL A 198 -13.75 -31.61 -13.44
CA VAL A 198 -13.86 -30.37 -12.65
C VAL A 198 -12.47 -29.74 -12.60
N ASP A 199 -12.31 -28.60 -13.29
CA ASP A 199 -11.07 -27.83 -13.29
C ASP A 199 -11.22 -26.65 -12.31
N GLY A 200 -11.12 -26.95 -11.01
CA GLY A 200 -11.40 -25.98 -9.94
C GLY A 200 -12.88 -25.62 -9.88
N THR A 201 -13.25 -24.43 -10.37
CA THR A 201 -14.66 -23.97 -10.47
C THR A 201 -15.27 -24.17 -11.86
N ARG A 202 -14.52 -24.72 -12.82
CA ARG A 202 -15.03 -25.06 -14.15
C ARG A 202 -15.50 -26.52 -14.17
N ILE A 203 -16.80 -26.74 -14.01
CA ILE A 203 -17.43 -28.05 -14.22
C ILE A 203 -17.58 -28.30 -15.73
N LEU A 204 -17.08 -29.42 -16.23
CA LEU A 204 -17.29 -29.90 -17.60
C LEU A 204 -18.39 -30.99 -17.61
N VAL A 205 -19.45 -30.78 -18.38
CA VAL A 205 -20.59 -31.72 -18.47
C VAL A 205 -20.83 -32.27 -19.87
N LYS A 206 -21.43 -33.45 -19.95
CA LYS A 206 -21.88 -34.10 -21.18
C LYS A 206 -23.33 -34.57 -21.02
N LYS A 207 -24.13 -34.46 -22.08
CA LYS A 207 -25.50 -35.00 -22.12
C LYS A 207 -25.47 -36.52 -21.92
N THR A 208 -26.31 -37.03 -21.03
CA THR A 208 -26.47 -38.47 -20.78
C THR A 208 -27.65 -38.99 -21.57
N SER A 209 -27.39 -39.43 -22.79
CA SER A 209 -28.35 -40.25 -23.54
C SER A 209 -28.40 -41.65 -22.90
N LYS A 210 -29.49 -41.94 -22.18
CA LYS A 210 -29.93 -43.34 -22.03
C LYS A 210 -30.12 -43.94 -23.42
N PRO A 211 -29.74 -45.21 -23.68
CA PRO A 211 -30.20 -45.90 -24.87
C PRO A 211 -31.72 -46.00 -24.82
N THR A 212 -32.39 -45.63 -25.90
CA THR A 212 -33.77 -46.09 -26.11
C THR A 212 -33.65 -47.53 -26.63
N GLU A 213 -34.05 -48.50 -25.82
CA GLU A 213 -34.41 -49.82 -26.33
C GLU A 213 -35.82 -49.73 -26.90
N GLU A 214 -35.93 -49.62 -28.23
CA GLU A 214 -37.00 -50.16 -29.12
C GLU A 214 -36.69 -49.81 -30.59
#